data_AF-A0A846EK79-F1
#
_entry.id   AF-A0A846EK79-F1
#
_cell.length_a   1.000
_cell.length_b   1.000
_cell.length_c   1.000
_cell.angle_alpha   90.00
_cell.angle_beta   90.00
_cell.angle_gamma   90.00
#
_symmetry.space_group_name_H-M   'P 1'
#
loop_
_entity.id
_entity.type
_entity.pdbx_description
1 polymer ?
#
loop_
_entity_poly.entity_id
_entity_poly.type
_entity_poly.pdbx_seq_one_letter_code
_entity_poly.pdbx_strand_id
1 'polypeptide(L)'
;MSIIALRAWCVNEYEPITELEKRPPDIRLSKKSLLKSGLRADFLEDTDEVKASTWFKRYLEGETIEFYIEGSGGYCVANIDLISHEIYLTKQTLLAQLEPTIFFSHQNEYRVASELIREQLRQSLEIFNSKSRLPLTLVESSRPHHAPLRLNRAIMRKIKRSLLFIADTTPISAIEGKEHNSLIPSPGVCVEIGYALETKKTEQILLTHQQRPELEGEYPFDLPMQQILPFSNEDELNQTLTLTLERQLARFKLFF
;
A
#
# COMPACT_ATOMS: atom_id res chain seq x y z
N MET A 1 26.81 27.23 -15.73
CA MET A 1 25.59 26.91 -14.96
C MET A 1 25.80 25.54 -14.33
N SER A 2 25.58 25.37 -13.02
CA SER A 2 25.69 24.04 -12.40
C SER A 2 24.51 23.19 -12.85
N ILE A 3 24.78 22.14 -13.63
CA ILE A 3 23.79 21.11 -13.94
C ILE A 3 23.51 20.39 -12.61
N ILE A 4 22.29 20.51 -12.09
CA ILE A 4 21.85 19.69 -10.96
C ILE A 4 21.46 18.34 -11.55
N ALA A 5 22.36 17.37 -11.42
CA ALA A 5 22.10 15.99 -11.83
C ALA A 5 21.15 15.34 -10.82
N LEU A 6 19.94 15.01 -11.26
CA LEU A 6 18.98 14.22 -10.49
C LEU A 6 19.39 12.76 -10.53
N ARG A 7 19.31 12.08 -9.40
CA ARG A 7 19.51 10.64 -9.30
C ARG A 7 18.20 9.91 -9.57
N ALA A 8 18.25 8.82 -10.34
CA ALA A 8 17.09 8.01 -10.63
C ALA A 8 17.38 6.52 -10.43
N TRP A 9 16.42 5.83 -9.82
CA TRP A 9 16.49 4.43 -9.42
C TRP A 9 15.36 3.65 -10.07
N CYS A 10 15.71 2.66 -10.91
CA CYS A 10 14.78 1.74 -11.54
C CYS A 10 14.10 0.85 -10.48
N VAL A 11 12.77 0.83 -10.47
CA VAL A 11 11.97 0.08 -9.50
C VAL A 11 11.46 -1.19 -10.18
N ASN A 12 12.08 -2.33 -9.87
CA ASN A 12 11.72 -3.63 -10.47
C ASN A 12 10.75 -4.41 -9.59
N GLU A 13 10.95 -4.31 -8.29
CA GLU A 13 10.16 -4.92 -7.24
C GLU A 13 9.85 -3.85 -6.21
N TYR A 14 8.83 -4.07 -5.38
CA TYR A 14 8.56 -3.12 -4.32
C TYR A 14 9.75 -3.04 -3.37
N GLU A 15 10.21 -1.80 -3.19
CA GLU A 15 11.23 -1.43 -2.24
C GLU A 15 10.92 0.01 -1.78
N PRO A 16 10.91 0.28 -0.47
CA PRO A 16 10.70 1.63 0.04
C PRO A 16 11.78 2.59 -0.48
N ILE A 17 11.41 3.85 -0.72
CA ILE A 17 12.37 4.89 -1.14
C ILE A 17 13.62 4.95 -0.24
N THR A 18 13.46 4.75 1.07
CA THR A 18 14.56 4.77 2.04
C THR A 18 15.56 3.63 1.85
N GLU A 19 15.16 2.52 1.26
CA GLU A 19 16.04 1.41 0.91
C GLU A 19 16.63 1.60 -0.50
N LEU A 20 15.80 2.05 -1.46
CA LEU A 20 16.23 2.41 -2.82
C LEU A 20 17.37 3.44 -2.82
N GLU A 21 17.31 4.45 -1.96
CA GLU A 21 18.35 5.50 -1.93
C GLU A 21 19.70 5.01 -1.37
N LYS A 22 19.77 3.82 -0.77
CA LYS A 22 21.04 3.24 -0.27
C LYS A 22 21.89 2.64 -1.40
N ARG A 23 21.28 2.23 -2.51
CA ARG A 23 22.02 1.72 -3.69
C ARG A 23 22.42 2.87 -4.63
N PRO A 24 23.47 2.69 -5.45
CA PRO A 24 23.79 3.63 -6.52
C PRO A 24 22.58 3.85 -7.44
N PRO A 25 22.39 5.07 -7.97
CA PRO A 25 21.37 5.33 -8.99
C PRO A 25 21.69 4.57 -10.27
N ASP A 26 20.65 4.14 -10.97
CA ASP A 26 20.79 3.44 -12.26
C ASP A 26 21.05 4.40 -13.41
N ILE A 27 20.63 5.67 -13.26
CA ILE A 27 20.83 6.71 -14.27
C ILE A 27 20.83 8.10 -13.59
N ARG A 28 21.58 9.04 -14.14
CA ARG A 28 21.58 10.45 -13.73
C ARG A 28 20.93 11.29 -14.81
N LEU A 29 20.09 12.21 -14.39
CA LEU A 29 19.24 13.00 -15.28
C LEU A 29 19.53 14.49 -15.12
N SER A 30 19.75 15.18 -16.24
CA SER A 30 19.71 16.64 -16.31
C SER A 30 18.31 17.08 -16.72
N LYS A 31 17.62 17.73 -15.78
CA LYS A 31 16.24 18.19 -15.99
C LYS A 31 16.20 19.32 -17.02
N LYS A 32 15.53 19.09 -18.16
CA LYS A 32 15.23 20.13 -19.15
C LYS A 32 13.91 20.85 -18.89
N SER A 33 12.85 20.08 -18.63
CA SER A 33 11.49 20.64 -18.41
C SER A 33 10.65 19.71 -17.56
N LEU A 34 9.90 20.29 -16.61
CA LEU A 34 8.90 19.57 -15.81
C LEU A 34 7.51 20.10 -16.14
N LEU A 35 6.69 19.22 -16.69
CA LEU A 35 5.26 19.40 -16.83
C LEU A 35 4.57 18.76 -15.61
N LYS A 36 3.31 19.12 -15.36
CA LYS A 36 2.54 18.60 -14.21
C LYS A 36 2.50 17.07 -14.16
N SER A 37 2.45 16.43 -15.34
CA SER A 37 2.33 14.98 -15.52
C SER A 37 3.49 14.34 -16.28
N GLY A 38 4.52 15.11 -16.67
CA GLY A 38 5.60 14.60 -17.51
C GLY A 38 6.93 15.27 -17.22
N LEU A 39 8.01 14.55 -17.45
CA LEU A 39 9.37 15.02 -17.28
C LEU A 39 10.15 14.71 -18.56
N ARG A 40 10.76 15.75 -19.14
CA ARG A 40 11.78 15.60 -20.18
C ARG A 40 13.13 15.89 -19.55
N ALA A 41 14.04 14.95 -19.67
CA ALA A 41 15.39 15.08 -19.15
C ALA A 41 16.40 14.53 -20.16
N ASP A 42 17.63 14.96 -20.01
CA ASP A 42 18.76 14.32 -20.66
C ASP A 42 19.34 13.30 -19.70
N PHE A 43 19.67 12.10 -20.17
CA PHE A 43 20.50 11.20 -19.37
C PHE A 43 21.97 11.56 -19.52
N LEU A 44 22.72 11.42 -18.43
CA LEU A 44 24.11 11.88 -18.35
C LEU A 44 25.13 10.78 -18.60
N GLU A 45 24.69 9.52 -18.62
CA GLU A 45 25.47 8.34 -18.95
C GLU A 45 25.74 8.25 -20.45
N ASP A 46 26.82 7.55 -20.81
CA ASP A 46 27.13 7.30 -22.21
C ASP A 46 26.09 6.36 -22.84
N THR A 47 25.82 6.55 -24.14
CA THR A 47 24.81 5.77 -24.87
C THR A 47 25.06 4.27 -24.80
N ASP A 48 26.33 3.84 -24.79
CA ASP A 48 26.67 2.42 -24.69
C ASP A 48 26.44 1.86 -23.27
N GLU A 49 26.63 2.67 -22.22
CA GLU A 49 26.27 2.31 -20.84
C GLU A 49 24.76 2.13 -20.70
N VAL A 50 23.98 3.07 -21.26
CA VAL A 50 22.51 2.98 -21.27
C VAL A 50 22.06 1.71 -21.99
N LYS A 51 22.61 1.42 -23.16
CA LYS A 51 22.31 0.18 -23.91
C LYS A 51 22.67 -1.09 -23.15
N ALA A 52 23.76 -1.07 -22.37
CA ALA A 52 24.20 -2.20 -21.58
C ALA A 52 23.31 -2.46 -20.35
N SER A 53 22.62 -1.43 -19.85
CA SER A 53 21.80 -1.49 -18.65
C SER A 53 20.64 -2.49 -18.74
N THR A 54 20.33 -3.15 -17.63
CA THR A 54 19.24 -4.13 -17.55
C THR A 54 17.88 -3.50 -17.80
N TRP A 55 17.65 -2.29 -17.27
CA TRP A 55 16.37 -1.60 -17.43
C TRP A 55 16.11 -1.21 -18.89
N PHE A 56 17.14 -0.83 -19.65
CA PHE A 56 16.98 -0.47 -21.05
C PHE A 56 16.70 -1.69 -21.94
N LYS A 57 17.33 -2.83 -21.66
CA LYS A 57 17.03 -4.09 -22.36
C LYS A 57 15.56 -4.50 -22.16
N ARG A 58 15.06 -4.41 -20.93
CA ARG A 58 13.64 -4.66 -20.59
C ARG A 58 12.71 -3.66 -21.27
N TYR A 59 13.10 -2.38 -21.36
CA TYR A 59 12.36 -1.38 -22.13
C TYR A 59 12.23 -1.79 -23.61
N LEU A 60 13.31 -2.28 -24.24
CA LEU A 60 13.27 -2.78 -25.61
C LEU A 60 12.40 -4.04 -25.79
N GLU A 61 12.27 -4.85 -24.74
CA GLU A 61 11.35 -5.99 -24.70
C GLU A 61 9.88 -5.57 -24.50
N GLY A 62 9.61 -4.28 -24.34
CA GLY A 62 8.26 -3.72 -24.17
C GLY A 62 7.78 -3.71 -22.73
N GLU A 63 8.65 -3.96 -21.75
CA GLU A 63 8.28 -3.86 -20.34
C GLU A 63 8.06 -2.40 -19.91
N THR A 64 7.15 -2.21 -18.94
CA THR A 64 6.96 -0.94 -18.27
C THR A 64 8.13 -0.69 -17.31
N ILE A 65 8.94 0.34 -17.58
CA ILE A 65 10.08 0.70 -16.73
C ILE A 65 9.70 1.88 -15.85
N GLU A 66 9.74 1.66 -14.55
CA GLU A 66 9.46 2.65 -13.53
C GLU A 66 10.75 3.15 -12.87
N PHE A 67 10.83 4.46 -12.65
CA PHE A 67 11.90 5.12 -11.91
C PHE A 67 11.34 5.92 -10.74
N TYR A 68 11.97 5.78 -9.58
CA TYR A 68 11.96 6.83 -8.58
C TYR A 68 13.01 7.88 -8.94
N ILE A 69 12.61 9.14 -9.05
CA ILE A 69 13.50 10.27 -9.33
C ILE A 69 13.58 11.13 -8.08
N GLU A 70 14.82 11.37 -7.63
CA GLU A 70 15.13 12.10 -6.41
C GLU A 70 14.34 13.41 -6.31
N GLY A 71 13.59 13.56 -5.21
CA GLY A 71 12.79 14.74 -4.91
C GLY A 71 11.61 15.01 -5.87
N SER A 72 11.49 14.27 -6.98
CA SER A 72 10.48 14.49 -8.03
C SER A 72 9.35 13.45 -7.99
N GLY A 73 9.61 12.27 -7.42
CA GLY A 73 8.64 11.19 -7.25
C GLY A 73 8.76 10.10 -8.32
N GLY A 74 7.64 9.44 -8.59
CA GLY A 74 7.59 8.28 -9.44
C GLY A 74 7.26 8.57 -10.90
N TYR A 75 7.96 7.91 -11.81
CA TYR A 75 7.78 8.08 -13.24
C TYR A 75 7.91 6.76 -13.99
N CYS A 76 7.19 6.62 -15.08
CA CYS A 76 7.39 5.56 -16.06
C CYS A 76 8.09 6.12 -17.29
N VAL A 77 9.02 5.36 -17.87
CA VAL A 77 9.61 5.67 -19.19
C VAL A 77 8.52 5.60 -20.25
N ALA A 78 8.33 6.70 -20.98
CA ALA A 78 7.40 6.78 -22.09
C ALA A 78 8.13 6.70 -23.44
N ASN A 79 9.33 7.28 -23.54
CA ASN A 79 10.17 7.14 -24.72
C ASN A 79 11.64 7.46 -24.39
N ILE A 80 12.56 6.97 -25.21
CA ILE A 80 14.00 7.26 -25.15
C ILE A 80 14.51 7.58 -26.55
N ASP A 81 15.22 8.69 -26.67
CA ASP A 81 15.98 9.05 -27.86
C ASP A 81 17.49 9.00 -27.53
N LEU A 82 18.15 7.93 -27.99
CA LEU A 82 19.58 7.74 -27.79
C LEU A 82 20.45 8.71 -28.60
N ILE A 83 19.94 9.26 -29.70
CA ILE A 83 20.71 10.18 -30.55
C ILE A 83 20.80 11.54 -29.86
N SER A 84 19.68 11.99 -29.30
CA SER A 84 19.58 13.29 -28.62
C SER A 84 19.93 13.22 -27.13
N HIS A 85 20.25 12.03 -26.60
CA HIS A 85 20.46 11.75 -25.18
C HIS A 85 19.25 12.08 -24.30
N GLU A 86 18.04 11.91 -24.81
CA GLU A 86 16.81 12.33 -24.13
C GLU A 86 15.98 11.15 -23.63
N ILE A 87 15.36 11.35 -22.46
CA ILE A 87 14.37 10.46 -21.88
C ILE A 87 13.08 11.22 -21.57
N TYR A 88 11.97 10.61 -21.92
CA TYR A 88 10.62 11.12 -21.74
C TYR A 88 9.91 10.25 -20.71
N LEU A 89 9.41 10.89 -19.67
CA LEU A 89 8.88 10.24 -18.48
C LEU A 89 7.46 10.75 -18.20
N THR A 90 6.57 9.85 -17.82
CA THR A 90 5.21 10.19 -17.36
C THR A 90 5.09 9.94 -15.87
N LYS A 91 4.51 10.88 -15.13
CA LYS A 91 4.38 10.79 -13.68
C LYS A 91 3.41 9.67 -13.30
N GLN A 92 3.82 8.82 -12.37
CA GLN A 92 3.00 7.71 -11.87
C GLN A 92 3.05 7.61 -10.34
N THR A 93 2.02 6.99 -9.78
CA THR A 93 1.97 6.64 -8.36
C THR A 93 2.78 5.37 -8.12
N LEU A 94 3.98 5.52 -7.58
CA LEU A 94 4.87 4.40 -7.27
C LEU A 94 4.48 3.67 -5.99
N LEU A 95 4.58 2.35 -6.02
CA LEU A 95 4.51 1.51 -4.81
C LEU A 95 5.65 1.83 -3.83
N ALA A 96 6.81 2.27 -4.31
CA ALA A 96 7.97 2.64 -3.47
C ALA A 96 7.69 3.75 -2.44
N GLN A 97 6.59 4.51 -2.61
CA GLN A 97 6.16 5.51 -1.62
C GLN A 97 5.54 4.89 -0.36
N LEU A 98 5.10 3.62 -0.47
CA LEU A 98 4.57 2.85 0.64
C LEU A 98 5.70 2.45 1.60
N GLU A 99 5.33 2.24 2.86
CA GLU A 99 6.17 1.73 3.93
C GLU A 99 5.79 0.27 4.19
N PRO A 100 6.74 -0.62 4.56
CA PRO A 100 6.50 -2.05 4.83
C PRO A 100 5.73 -2.22 6.15
N THR A 101 4.50 -1.71 6.17
CA THR A 101 3.63 -1.62 7.33
C THR A 101 2.25 -2.14 6.94
N ILE A 102 1.62 -2.84 7.87
CA ILE A 102 0.19 -3.15 7.83
C ILE A 102 -0.49 -2.21 8.83
N PHE A 103 -1.48 -1.44 8.38
CA PHE A 103 -2.25 -0.59 9.26
C PHE A 103 -3.49 -1.33 9.74
N PHE A 104 -3.69 -1.43 11.05
CA PHE A 104 -4.86 -2.05 11.66
C PHE A 104 -5.76 -1.01 12.36
N SER A 105 -6.96 -0.85 11.82
CA SER A 105 -8.06 -0.09 12.41
C SER A 105 -8.90 -1.02 13.29
N HIS A 106 -8.51 -1.16 14.55
CA HIS A 106 -9.26 -1.90 15.57
C HIS A 106 -10.48 -1.11 16.03
N GLN A 107 -11.40 -1.72 16.79
CA GLN A 107 -12.47 -1.04 17.52
C GLN A 107 -12.33 -1.24 19.04
N ASN A 108 -13.14 -0.53 19.84
CA ASN A 108 -13.15 -0.65 21.30
C ASN A 108 -14.50 -1.19 21.84
N GLU A 109 -15.54 -1.15 21.01
CA GLU A 109 -16.92 -1.46 21.34
C GLU A 109 -17.14 -2.98 21.41
N TYR A 110 -16.55 -3.73 20.48
CA TYR A 110 -16.49 -5.20 20.52
C TYR A 110 -15.03 -5.68 20.54
N ARG A 111 -14.41 -5.61 21.73
CA ARG A 111 -12.96 -5.84 21.90
C ARG A 111 -12.50 -7.24 21.52
N VAL A 112 -13.34 -8.25 21.73
CA VAL A 112 -12.99 -9.66 21.52
C VAL A 112 -12.52 -9.90 20.09
N ALA A 113 -13.27 -9.42 19.08
CA ALA A 113 -12.87 -9.55 17.68
C ALA A 113 -11.55 -8.81 17.38
N SER A 114 -11.43 -7.57 17.86
CA SER A 114 -10.22 -6.76 17.66
C SER A 114 -8.97 -7.38 18.28
N GLU A 115 -9.10 -8.04 19.44
CA GLU A 115 -8.01 -8.74 20.10
C GLU A 115 -7.61 -10.01 19.31
N LEU A 116 -8.58 -10.81 18.87
CA LEU A 116 -8.32 -11.99 18.01
C LEU A 116 -7.61 -11.60 16.71
N ILE A 117 -8.12 -10.58 16.01
CA ILE A 117 -7.51 -10.07 14.77
C ILE A 117 -6.09 -9.58 15.04
N ARG A 118 -5.87 -8.81 16.12
CA ARG A 118 -4.54 -8.28 16.46
C ARG A 118 -3.52 -9.40 16.69
N GLU A 119 -3.86 -10.38 17.52
CA GLU A 119 -2.95 -11.47 17.84
C GLU A 119 -2.63 -12.29 16.58
N GLN A 120 -3.65 -12.59 15.76
CA GLN A 120 -3.40 -13.31 14.52
C GLN A 120 -2.56 -12.50 13.51
N LEU A 121 -2.77 -11.18 13.42
CA LEU A 121 -1.92 -10.32 12.59
C LEU A 121 -0.46 -10.36 13.04
N ARG A 122 -0.18 -10.38 14.34
CA ARG A 122 1.18 -10.50 14.89
C ARG A 122 1.80 -11.85 14.52
N GLN A 123 1.06 -12.94 14.71
CA GLN A 123 1.52 -14.28 14.35
C GLN A 123 1.82 -14.39 12.84
N SER A 124 0.92 -13.90 11.97
CA SER A 124 1.16 -13.87 10.53
C SER A 124 2.41 -13.06 10.16
N LEU A 125 2.64 -11.92 10.83
CA LEU A 125 3.84 -11.10 10.60
C LEU A 125 5.13 -11.79 11.01
N GLU A 126 5.15 -12.56 12.10
CA GLU A 126 6.31 -13.38 12.47
C GLU A 126 6.64 -14.41 11.39
N ILE A 127 5.63 -15.11 10.88
CA ILE A 127 5.77 -16.07 9.78
C ILE A 127 6.32 -15.37 8.54
N PHE A 128 5.74 -14.24 8.15
CA PHE A 128 6.16 -13.49 6.97
C PHE A 128 7.57 -12.95 7.08
N ASN A 129 7.94 -12.37 8.23
CA ASN A 129 9.26 -11.79 8.44
C ASN A 129 10.38 -12.83 8.42
N SER A 130 10.11 -14.10 8.74
CA SER A 130 11.11 -15.17 8.60
C SER A 130 11.52 -15.46 7.16
N LYS A 131 10.66 -15.11 6.18
CA LYS A 131 10.86 -15.36 4.75
C LYS A 131 10.82 -14.09 3.90
N SER A 132 10.77 -12.91 4.51
CA SER A 132 10.63 -11.65 3.78
C SER A 132 11.95 -10.95 3.52
N ARG A 133 12.09 -10.38 2.33
CA ARG A 133 13.15 -9.43 1.95
C ARG A 133 13.18 -8.18 2.83
N LEU A 134 12.03 -7.75 3.34
CA LEU A 134 11.89 -6.51 4.12
C LEU A 134 11.04 -6.77 5.37
N PRO A 135 11.44 -6.25 6.54
CA PRO A 135 10.67 -6.44 7.76
C PRO A 135 9.33 -5.70 7.68
N LEU A 136 8.24 -6.46 7.78
CA LEU A 136 6.89 -5.96 7.94
C LEU A 136 6.59 -5.63 9.39
N THR A 137 5.91 -4.51 9.62
CA THR A 137 5.53 -4.06 10.96
C THR A 137 4.02 -3.78 11.04
N LEU A 138 3.43 -4.02 12.22
CA LEU A 138 2.05 -3.68 12.51
C LEU A 138 1.97 -2.25 13.06
N VAL A 139 1.09 -1.45 12.49
CA VAL A 139 0.78 -0.11 12.98
C VAL A 139 -0.70 -0.05 13.32
N GLU A 140 -1.03 0.28 14.56
CA GLU A 140 -2.42 0.36 15.01
C GLU A 140 -2.92 1.80 15.05
N SER A 141 -4.24 1.96 14.89
CA SER A 141 -4.90 3.24 15.16
C SER A 141 -4.69 3.68 16.61
N SER A 142 -4.53 4.98 16.83
CA SER A 142 -4.46 5.56 18.17
C SER A 142 -5.86 6.06 18.54
N ARG A 143 -6.59 5.27 19.33
CA ARG A 143 -7.94 5.63 19.77
C ARG A 143 -7.93 6.32 21.12
N PRO A 144 -8.42 7.57 21.22
CA PRO A 144 -8.65 8.18 22.52
C PRO A 144 -9.78 7.45 23.25
N HIS A 145 -9.59 7.18 24.54
CA HIS A 145 -10.62 6.52 25.38
C HIS A 145 -11.84 7.42 25.65
N HIS A 146 -11.65 8.74 25.74
CA HIS A 146 -12.69 9.70 26.15
C HIS A 146 -12.68 10.99 25.33
N ALA A 147 -12.21 10.95 24.08
CA ALA A 147 -12.26 12.11 23.20
C ALA A 147 -12.80 11.73 21.81
N PRO A 148 -13.40 12.68 21.08
CA PRO A 148 -13.77 12.46 19.69
C PRO A 148 -12.56 12.00 18.86
N LEU A 149 -12.81 11.09 17.91
CA LEU A 149 -11.78 10.67 16.98
C LEU A 149 -11.32 11.88 16.13
N ARG A 150 -10.01 12.11 16.11
CA ARG A 150 -9.38 13.08 15.21
C ARG A 150 -8.42 12.36 14.29
N LEU A 151 -8.75 12.28 13.01
CA LEU A 151 -7.80 11.90 11.97
C LEU A 151 -6.73 12.99 11.81
N ASN A 152 -5.66 12.87 12.59
CA ASN A 152 -4.52 13.76 12.46
C ASN A 152 -3.66 13.37 11.23
N ARG A 153 -2.78 14.29 10.81
CA ARG A 153 -1.90 14.08 9.65
C ARG A 153 -1.00 12.84 9.79
N ALA A 154 -0.64 12.45 11.02
CA ALA A 154 0.21 11.29 11.25
C ALA A 154 -0.53 9.98 10.97
N ILE A 155 -1.76 9.81 11.47
CA ILE A 155 -2.59 8.62 11.20
C ILE A 155 -2.96 8.55 9.72
N MET A 156 -3.41 9.67 9.13
CA MET A 156 -3.70 9.73 7.70
C MET A 156 -2.50 9.32 6.85
N ARG A 157 -1.29 9.81 7.19
CA ARG A 157 -0.06 9.39 6.50
C ARG A 157 0.22 7.90 6.66
N LYS A 158 0.04 7.33 7.86
CA LYS A 158 0.22 5.90 8.12
C LYS A 158 -0.76 5.04 7.30
N ILE A 159 -2.04 5.40 7.27
CA ILE A 159 -3.05 4.71 6.44
C ILE A 159 -2.66 4.78 4.95
N LYS A 160 -2.36 6.00 4.45
CA LYS A 160 -2.01 6.19 3.04
C LYS A 160 -0.77 5.39 2.64
N ARG A 161 0.27 5.40 3.48
CA ARG A 161 1.57 4.79 3.18
C ARG A 161 1.67 3.31 3.53
N SER A 162 0.74 2.71 4.26
CA SER A 162 0.82 1.27 4.54
C SER A 162 0.71 0.41 3.28
N LEU A 163 1.26 -0.80 3.30
CA LEU A 163 1.05 -1.77 2.23
C LEU A 163 -0.40 -2.21 2.17
N LEU A 164 -0.94 -2.56 3.34
CA LEU A 164 -2.32 -2.96 3.55
C LEU A 164 -2.96 -2.12 4.66
N PHE A 165 -4.25 -1.86 4.50
CA PHE A 165 -5.13 -1.33 5.52
C PHE A 165 -6.14 -2.42 5.87
N ILE A 166 -6.22 -2.75 7.16
CA ILE A 166 -7.10 -3.79 7.68
C ILE A 166 -8.01 -3.13 8.71
N ALA A 167 -9.32 -3.38 8.61
CA ALA A 167 -10.30 -2.81 9.52
C ALA A 167 -11.13 -3.90 10.18
N ASP A 168 -11.29 -3.81 11.50
CA ASP A 168 -12.28 -4.60 12.24
C ASP A 168 -13.67 -3.99 12.04
N THR A 169 -14.44 -4.64 11.18
CA THR A 169 -15.82 -4.27 10.83
C THR A 169 -16.87 -5.06 11.59
N THR A 170 -16.49 -5.78 12.66
CA THR A 170 -17.45 -6.53 13.50
C THR A 170 -18.56 -5.59 13.97
N PRO A 171 -19.84 -5.92 13.70
CA PRO A 171 -20.93 -5.00 13.96
C PRO A 171 -21.09 -4.78 15.47
N ILE A 172 -21.29 -3.52 15.86
CA ILE A 172 -21.53 -3.12 17.25
C ILE A 172 -23.03 -3.03 17.55
N SER A 173 -23.84 -2.83 16.51
CA SER A 173 -25.29 -2.71 16.58
C SER A 173 -25.90 -2.96 15.21
N ALA A 174 -27.23 -2.93 15.13
CA ALA A 174 -28.00 -2.99 13.89
C ALA A 174 -29.17 -1.99 13.95
N ILE A 175 -29.53 -1.43 12.80
CA ILE A 175 -30.76 -0.65 12.63
C ILE A 175 -31.79 -1.56 11.99
N GLU A 176 -32.96 -1.71 12.61
CA GLU A 176 -34.07 -2.45 12.02
C GLU A 176 -34.55 -1.76 10.74
N GLY A 177 -34.54 -2.51 9.65
CA GLY A 177 -35.09 -2.08 8.37
C GLY A 177 -36.39 -2.82 8.05
N LYS A 178 -37.12 -2.35 7.03
CA LYS A 178 -38.36 -3.00 6.58
C LYS A 178 -38.13 -4.35 5.89
N GLU A 179 -37.00 -4.50 5.21
CA GLU A 179 -36.63 -5.70 4.44
C GLU A 179 -35.41 -6.40 5.04
N HIS A 180 -34.35 -5.63 5.32
CA HIS A 180 -33.13 -6.12 5.96
C HIS A 180 -32.67 -5.15 7.05
N ASN A 181 -32.11 -5.67 8.13
CA ASN A 181 -31.41 -4.87 9.13
C ASN A 181 -30.12 -4.31 8.52
N SER A 182 -29.74 -3.09 8.89
CA SER A 182 -28.46 -2.50 8.53
C SER A 182 -27.48 -2.61 9.69
N LEU A 183 -26.38 -3.35 9.49
CA LEU A 183 -25.34 -3.50 10.49
C LEU A 183 -24.55 -2.19 10.66
N ILE A 184 -24.19 -1.89 11.91
CA ILE A 184 -23.44 -0.69 12.28
C ILE A 184 -22.07 -1.12 12.83
N PRO A 185 -20.97 -0.93 12.07
CA PRO A 185 -19.61 -1.03 12.59
C PRO A 185 -19.24 0.17 13.48
N SER A 186 -18.10 0.11 14.17
CA SER A 186 -17.61 1.24 14.98
C SER A 186 -17.47 2.51 14.13
N PRO A 187 -18.08 3.65 14.50
CA PRO A 187 -17.96 4.91 13.75
C PRO A 187 -16.51 5.35 13.56
N GLY A 188 -15.65 5.09 14.55
CA GLY A 188 -14.24 5.45 14.44
C GLY A 188 -13.50 4.58 13.42
N VAL A 189 -13.88 3.31 13.26
CA VAL A 189 -13.38 2.47 12.17
C VAL A 189 -13.92 2.98 10.83
N CYS A 190 -15.21 3.30 10.74
CA CYS A 190 -15.83 3.82 9.51
C CYS A 190 -15.14 5.08 8.97
N VAL A 191 -14.72 5.99 9.85
CA VAL A 191 -13.98 7.20 9.47
C VAL A 191 -12.61 6.86 8.85
N GLU A 192 -11.90 5.88 9.40
CA GLU A 192 -10.62 5.41 8.85
C GLU A 192 -10.81 4.62 7.54
N ILE A 193 -11.84 3.78 7.45
CA ILE A 193 -12.23 3.08 6.22
C ILE A 193 -12.52 4.09 5.11
N GLY A 194 -13.32 5.13 5.38
CA GLY A 194 -13.66 6.15 4.39
C GLY A 194 -12.42 6.84 3.83
N TYR A 195 -11.43 7.15 4.69
CA TYR A 195 -10.16 7.70 4.24
C TYR A 195 -9.30 6.68 3.46
N ALA A 196 -9.32 5.41 3.86
CA ALA A 196 -8.61 4.35 3.15
C ALA A 196 -9.18 4.13 1.74
N LEU A 197 -10.50 4.09 1.59
CA LEU A 197 -11.20 3.97 0.30
C LEU A 197 -10.85 5.11 -0.66
N GLU A 198 -10.68 6.33 -0.15
CA GLU A 198 -10.30 7.49 -0.97
C GLU A 198 -8.82 7.47 -1.40
N THR A 199 -7.94 6.90 -0.58
CA THR A 199 -6.48 7.09 -0.76
C THR A 199 -5.69 5.85 -1.16
N LYS A 200 -6.29 4.66 -1.05
CA LYS A 200 -5.66 3.39 -1.38
C LYS A 200 -6.41 2.70 -2.51
N LYS A 201 -5.73 1.79 -3.21
CA LYS A 201 -6.43 0.90 -4.13
C LYS A 201 -7.27 -0.11 -3.33
N THR A 202 -8.41 -0.51 -3.88
CA THR A 202 -9.34 -1.45 -3.25
C THR A 202 -8.65 -2.71 -2.75
N GLU A 203 -7.69 -3.24 -3.52
CA GLU A 203 -6.98 -4.47 -3.16
C GLU A 203 -5.91 -4.31 -2.07
N GLN A 204 -5.72 -3.09 -1.57
CA GLN A 204 -4.90 -2.80 -0.39
C GLN A 204 -5.76 -2.64 0.88
N ILE A 205 -7.06 -2.91 0.79
CA ILE A 205 -8.02 -2.79 1.87
C ILE A 205 -8.56 -4.18 2.16
N LEU A 206 -8.60 -4.55 3.45
CA LEU A 206 -9.21 -5.77 3.94
C LEU A 206 -10.14 -5.41 5.08
N LEU A 207 -11.42 -5.74 4.93
CA LEU A 207 -12.41 -5.64 6.01
C LEU A 207 -12.54 -7.02 6.63
N THR A 208 -12.27 -7.13 7.91
CA THR A 208 -12.43 -8.39 8.64
C THR A 208 -13.48 -8.21 9.73
N HIS A 209 -14.29 -9.21 9.99
CA HIS A 209 -15.31 -9.14 11.03
C HIS A 209 -15.61 -10.51 11.60
N GLN A 210 -15.87 -10.53 12.90
CA GLN A 210 -16.48 -11.69 13.52
C GLN A 210 -17.97 -11.75 13.17
N GLN A 211 -18.45 -12.90 12.75
CA GLN A 211 -19.88 -13.15 12.60
C GLN A 211 -20.54 -13.17 13.97
N ARG A 212 -21.59 -12.36 14.13
CA ARG A 212 -22.35 -12.24 15.37
C ARG A 212 -23.77 -12.77 15.12
N PRO A 213 -24.10 -14.01 15.52
CA PRO A 213 -25.42 -14.62 15.25
C PRO A 213 -26.60 -13.79 15.78
N GLU A 214 -26.36 -12.99 16.81
CA GLU A 214 -27.35 -12.08 17.39
C GLU A 214 -27.54 -10.78 16.58
N LEU A 215 -26.69 -10.50 15.59
CA LEU A 215 -26.76 -9.34 14.69
C LEU A 215 -26.69 -9.80 13.23
N GLU A 216 -27.85 -10.07 12.64
CA GLU A 216 -28.00 -10.35 11.22
C GLU A 216 -28.40 -9.10 10.45
N GLY A 217 -27.86 -8.93 9.24
CA GLY A 217 -28.17 -7.79 8.38
C GLY A 217 -27.11 -7.55 7.31
N GLU A 218 -27.26 -6.43 6.60
CA GLU A 218 -26.35 -5.99 5.55
C GLU A 218 -25.25 -5.08 6.10
N TYR A 219 -24.02 -5.28 5.64
CA TYR A 219 -22.89 -4.40 5.96
C TYR A 219 -22.95 -3.12 5.14
N PRO A 220 -22.48 -1.97 5.68
CA PRO A 220 -22.58 -0.68 5.01
C PRO A 220 -21.48 -0.43 3.96
N PHE A 221 -20.65 -1.43 3.64
CA PHE A 221 -19.51 -1.29 2.74
C PHE A 221 -19.61 -2.28 1.59
N ASP A 222 -19.61 -1.75 0.36
CA ASP A 222 -19.57 -2.55 -0.87
C ASP A 222 -18.12 -2.69 -1.34
N LEU A 223 -17.48 -3.79 -0.94
CA LEU A 223 -16.15 -4.19 -1.42
C LEU A 223 -16.21 -5.57 -2.08
N PRO A 224 -15.31 -5.85 -3.04
CA PRO A 224 -15.20 -7.19 -3.60
C PRO A 224 -15.01 -8.24 -2.51
N MET A 225 -15.67 -9.39 -2.65
CA MET A 225 -15.67 -10.47 -1.64
C MET A 225 -14.27 -10.91 -1.20
N GLN A 226 -13.27 -10.80 -2.08
CA GLN A 226 -11.88 -11.13 -1.75
C GLN A 226 -11.28 -10.24 -0.65
N GLN A 227 -11.85 -9.05 -0.46
CA GLN A 227 -11.43 -8.01 0.49
C GLN A 227 -12.31 -7.96 1.74
N ILE A 228 -13.22 -8.93 1.89
CA ILE A 228 -14.05 -9.10 3.06
C ILE A 228 -13.72 -10.48 3.64
N LEU A 229 -13.29 -10.51 4.90
CA LEU A 229 -12.91 -11.71 5.62
C LEU A 229 -13.80 -11.88 6.86
N PRO A 230 -14.98 -12.50 6.70
CA PRO A 230 -15.76 -12.98 7.83
C PRO A 230 -15.02 -14.11 8.54
N PHE A 231 -15.21 -14.23 9.86
CA PHE A 231 -14.80 -15.40 10.63
C PHE A 231 -15.78 -15.65 11.77
N SER A 232 -15.98 -16.91 12.14
CA SER A 232 -16.89 -17.31 13.22
C SER A 232 -16.15 -17.45 14.56
N ASN A 233 -14.91 -17.93 14.50
CA ASN A 233 -14.08 -18.25 15.65
C ASN A 233 -12.58 -18.06 15.33
N GLU A 234 -11.76 -18.23 16.36
CA GLU A 234 -10.30 -18.08 16.28
C GLU A 234 -9.66 -19.09 15.31
N ASP A 235 -10.09 -20.35 15.30
CA ASP A 235 -9.52 -21.38 14.42
C ASP A 235 -9.72 -21.03 12.93
N GLU A 236 -10.90 -20.56 12.56
CA GLU A 236 -11.21 -20.11 11.20
C GLU A 236 -10.37 -18.88 10.83
N LEU A 237 -10.24 -17.92 11.74
CA LEU A 237 -9.41 -16.74 11.54
C LEU A 237 -7.94 -17.12 11.31
N ASN A 238 -7.42 -18.06 12.09
CA ASN A 238 -6.03 -18.53 12.02
C ASN A 238 -5.72 -19.20 10.68
N GLN A 239 -6.68 -19.98 10.16
CA GLN A 239 -6.54 -20.65 8.87
C GLN A 239 -6.63 -19.68 7.68
N THR A 240 -7.46 -18.64 7.78
CA THR A 240 -7.85 -17.82 6.62
C THR A 240 -7.11 -16.49 6.52
N LEU A 241 -6.80 -15.83 7.65
CA LEU A 241 -6.19 -14.50 7.65
C LEU A 241 -4.78 -14.54 7.07
N THR A 242 -3.94 -15.49 7.51
CA THR A 242 -2.55 -15.61 7.01
C THR A 242 -2.51 -15.82 5.49
N LEU A 243 -3.34 -16.71 4.97
CA LEU A 243 -3.43 -16.97 3.52
C LEU A 243 -3.93 -15.74 2.76
N THR A 244 -4.90 -15.02 3.31
CA THR A 244 -5.44 -13.79 2.70
C THR A 244 -4.38 -12.70 2.64
N LEU A 245 -3.62 -12.50 3.73
CA LEU A 245 -2.52 -11.53 3.77
C LEU A 245 -1.41 -11.90 2.79
N GLU A 246 -1.02 -13.17 2.71
CA GLU A 246 0.00 -13.63 1.77
C GLU A 246 -0.42 -13.32 0.32
N ARG A 247 -1.67 -13.61 -0.04
CA ARG A 247 -2.23 -13.30 -1.36
C ARG A 247 -2.25 -11.80 -1.64
N GLN A 248 -2.69 -10.98 -0.69
CA GLN A 248 -2.75 -9.52 -0.87
C GLN A 248 -1.35 -8.88 -0.91
N LEU A 249 -0.37 -9.46 -0.21
CA LEU A 249 1.01 -8.99 -0.18
C LEU A 249 1.84 -9.49 -1.37
N ALA A 250 1.42 -10.54 -2.07
CA ALA A 250 2.17 -11.17 -3.16
C ALA A 250 2.62 -10.18 -4.25
N ARG A 251 1.80 -9.15 -4.54
CA ARG A 251 2.14 -8.09 -5.52
C ARG A 251 3.37 -7.28 -5.17
N PHE A 252 3.75 -7.22 -3.89
CA PHE A 252 4.93 -6.51 -3.42
C PHE A 252 6.19 -7.38 -3.52
N LYS A 253 6.08 -8.65 -3.96
CA LYS A 253 7.21 -9.57 -4.14
C LYS A 253 8.14 -9.59 -2.90
N LEU A 254 7.52 -9.67 -1.74
CA LEU A 254 8.22 -9.56 -0.45
C LEU A 254 8.85 -10.86 0.01
N PHE A 255 8.38 -12.01 -0.49
CA PHE A 255 8.76 -13.34 -0.01
C PHE A 255 9.64 -14.04 -1.04
N PHE A 256 10.62 -14.81 -0.56
CA PHE A 256 11.50 -15.64 -1.40
C PHE A 256 10.85 -16.95 -1.82
#